data_AF-W9NZN3-F1
#
_entry.id   AF-W9NZN3-F1
#
_cell.length_a   1.000
_cell.length_b   1.000
_cell.length_c   1.000
_cell.angle_alpha   90.00
_cell.angle_beta   90.00
_cell.angle_gamma   90.00
#
_symmetry.space_group_name_H-M   'P 1'
#
loop_
_entity.id
_entity.type
_entity.pdbx_description
1 polymer ?
#
loop_
_entity_poly.entity_id
_entity_poly.type
_entity_poly.pdbx_seq_one_letter_code
_entity_poly.pdbx_strand_id
1 'polypeptide(L)'
;MDWENGRRQTEKYQQDVERYSRQMEDASNALRRAHYDVPDIGNQIGGMFSFLGPAWGEMENHQRRIEEARDRVNAAQYQLQNAHSALMQVVNQQNELNTRRTTIEQQSAALLAGFTELREKATQLTLLMNDMKNGARDTGAQSWDKDRFAGAILRLCQMALIDGRVCDEVETITNEISSGYSGQTVPGSVADLLAKVGQLARDLRSLSLGSE
;
A
#
# COMPACT_ATOMS: atom_id res chain seq x y z
N MET A 1 99.61 64.21 -42.41
CA MET A 1 98.15 64.31 -42.18
C MET A 1 97.67 63.47 -40.98
N ASP A 2 98.57 62.95 -40.12
CA ASP A 2 98.23 61.95 -39.08
C ASP A 2 98.02 62.48 -37.65
N TRP A 3 98.63 63.60 -37.28
CA TRP A 3 98.59 64.08 -35.88
C TRP A 3 97.22 64.63 -35.46
N GLU A 4 96.51 65.27 -36.39
CA GLU A 4 95.19 65.86 -36.14
C GLU A 4 94.06 64.82 -36.10
N ASN A 5 94.26 63.69 -36.79
CA ASN A 5 93.37 62.55 -36.77
C ASN A 5 93.53 61.77 -35.46
N GLY A 6 94.77 61.59 -35.01
CA GLY A 6 95.08 61.03 -33.69
C GLY A 6 94.46 61.81 -32.54
N ARG A 7 94.59 63.16 -32.53
CA ARG A 7 94.01 64.01 -31.47
C ARG A 7 92.48 63.95 -31.42
N ARG A 8 91.82 64.07 -32.58
CA ARG A 8 90.35 63.93 -32.68
C ARG A 8 89.86 62.56 -32.22
N GLN A 9 90.64 61.52 -32.51
CA GLN A 9 90.32 60.17 -32.06
C GLN A 9 90.48 60.04 -30.53
N THR A 10 91.52 60.64 -29.93
CA THR A 10 91.70 60.68 -28.48
C THR A 10 90.57 61.45 -27.77
N GLU A 11 90.17 62.62 -28.30
CA GLU A 11 89.06 63.41 -27.76
C GLU A 11 87.74 62.65 -27.84
N LYS A 12 87.51 61.92 -28.94
CA LYS A 12 86.33 61.06 -29.09
C LYS A 12 86.34 59.91 -28.08
N TYR A 13 87.48 59.24 -27.90
CA TYR A 13 87.59 58.19 -26.87
C TYR A 13 87.36 58.75 -25.47
N GLN A 14 87.84 59.96 -25.18
CA GLN A 14 87.64 60.58 -23.88
C GLN A 14 86.17 60.94 -23.63
N GLN A 15 85.48 61.48 -24.64
CA GLN A 15 84.03 61.71 -24.58
C GLN A 15 83.23 60.42 -24.45
N ASP A 16 83.62 59.36 -25.16
CA ASP A 16 82.97 58.06 -25.07
C ASP A 16 83.15 57.43 -23.68
N VAL A 17 84.35 57.56 -23.09
CA VAL A 17 84.64 57.10 -21.71
C VAL A 17 83.85 57.89 -20.67
N GLU A 18 83.76 59.22 -20.80
CA GLU A 18 82.96 60.04 -19.89
C GLU A 18 81.47 59.73 -20.00
N ARG A 19 80.97 59.53 -21.23
CA ARG A 19 79.58 59.13 -21.47
C ARG A 19 79.28 57.76 -20.87
N TYR A 20 80.18 56.80 -21.06
CA TYR A 20 80.04 55.46 -20.49
C TYR A 20 80.07 55.51 -18.96
N SER A 21 80.93 56.33 -18.37
CA SER A 21 81.03 56.50 -16.92
C SER A 21 79.73 57.05 -16.32
N ARG A 22 79.12 58.07 -16.95
CA ARG A 22 77.82 58.60 -16.50
C ARG A 22 76.70 57.57 -16.63
N GLN A 23 76.65 56.84 -17.74
CA GLN A 23 75.66 55.77 -17.91
C GLN A 23 75.80 54.67 -16.86
N MET A 24 77.03 54.33 -16.48
CA MET A 24 77.30 53.34 -15.46
C MET A 24 76.92 53.83 -14.05
N GLU A 25 77.14 55.12 -13.77
CA GLU A 25 76.72 55.76 -12.51
C GLU A 25 75.18 55.83 -12.40
N ASP A 26 74.50 56.23 -13.47
CA ASP A 26 73.04 56.24 -13.54
C ASP A 26 72.44 54.85 -13.34
N ALA A 27 73.03 53.84 -13.99
CA ALA A 27 72.63 52.44 -13.84
C ALA A 27 72.86 51.92 -12.40
N SER A 28 73.98 52.27 -11.79
CA SER A 28 74.29 51.91 -10.39
C SER A 28 73.31 52.56 -9.41
N ASN A 29 72.99 53.83 -9.62
CA ASN A 29 72.01 54.56 -8.79
C ASN A 29 70.60 53.98 -8.95
N ALA A 30 70.21 53.60 -10.17
CA ALA A 30 68.94 52.92 -10.43
C ALA A 30 68.87 51.53 -9.75
N LEU A 31 69.94 50.73 -9.85
CA LEU A 31 70.06 49.45 -9.17
C LEU A 31 69.98 49.60 -7.65
N ARG A 32 70.63 50.62 -7.10
CA ARG A 32 70.61 50.88 -5.66
C ARG A 32 69.20 51.27 -5.17
N ARG A 33 68.46 52.09 -5.93
CA ARG A 33 67.06 52.41 -5.64
C ARG A 33 66.18 51.17 -5.69
N ALA A 34 66.28 50.38 -6.77
CA ALA A 34 65.55 49.13 -6.89
C ALA A 34 65.87 48.17 -5.72
N HIS A 35 67.11 48.13 -5.25
CA HIS A 35 67.48 47.31 -4.09
C HIS A 35 66.87 47.82 -2.78
N TYR A 36 66.75 49.14 -2.59
CA TYR A 36 66.07 49.72 -1.43
C TYR A 36 64.56 49.50 -1.42
N ASP A 37 63.92 49.33 -2.59
CA ASP A 37 62.48 49.10 -2.70
C ASP A 37 62.09 47.64 -2.38
N VAL A 38 63.03 46.68 -2.50
CA VAL A 38 62.77 45.24 -2.28
C VAL A 38 62.22 44.92 -0.88
N PRO A 39 62.77 45.44 0.24
CA PRO A 39 62.20 45.25 1.57
C PRO A 39 60.76 45.76 1.70
N ASP A 40 60.43 46.90 1.11
CA ASP A 40 59.09 47.48 1.17
C ASP A 40 58.08 46.65 0.38
N ILE A 41 58.47 46.16 -0.81
CA ILE A 41 57.68 45.19 -1.58
C ILE A 41 57.48 43.91 -0.77
N GLY A 42 58.54 43.41 -0.11
CA GLY A 42 58.46 42.22 0.76
C GLY A 42 57.50 42.41 1.92
N ASN A 43 57.52 43.58 2.56
CA ASN A 43 56.62 43.92 3.66
C ASN A 43 55.16 44.05 3.19
N GLN A 44 54.90 44.65 2.02
CA GLN A 44 53.57 44.72 1.43
C GLN A 44 53.00 43.33 1.11
N ILE A 45 53.83 42.46 0.53
CA ILE A 45 53.47 41.06 0.26
C ILE A 45 53.18 40.32 1.56
N GLY A 46 54.04 40.46 2.58
CA GLY A 46 53.83 39.85 3.90
C GLY A 46 52.56 40.35 4.60
N GLY A 47 52.26 41.64 4.50
CA GLY A 47 51.02 42.24 5.00
C GLY A 47 49.78 41.69 4.28
N MET A 48 49.85 41.51 2.96
CA MET A 48 48.77 40.91 2.17
C MET A 48 48.52 39.45 2.56
N PHE A 49 49.56 38.65 2.77
CA PHE A 49 49.41 37.27 3.28
C PHE A 49 48.82 37.23 4.69
N SER A 50 49.23 38.14 5.56
CA SER A 50 48.69 38.23 6.93
C SER A 50 47.21 38.64 6.94
N PHE A 51 46.79 39.46 5.98
CA PHE A 51 45.39 39.86 5.80
C PHE A 51 44.53 38.72 5.19
N LEU A 52 45.06 37.98 4.22
CA LEU A 52 44.32 36.94 3.49
C LEU A 52 44.28 35.58 4.20
N GLY A 53 45.28 35.26 5.03
CA GLY A 53 45.36 33.97 5.75
C GLY A 53 44.12 33.63 6.57
N PRO A 54 43.59 34.55 7.40
CA PRO A 54 42.35 34.31 8.15
C PRO A 54 41.14 34.04 7.25
N ALA A 55 41.01 34.76 6.13
CA ALA A 55 39.91 34.57 5.19
C ALA A 55 39.92 33.18 4.54
N TRP A 56 41.10 32.63 4.24
CA TRP A 56 41.23 31.24 3.76
C TRP A 56 40.84 30.22 4.83
N GLY A 57 41.25 30.42 6.08
CA GLY A 57 40.84 29.57 7.19
C GLY A 57 39.33 29.58 7.43
N GLU A 58 38.68 30.74 7.27
CA GLU A 58 37.22 30.85 7.33
C GLU A 58 36.54 30.13 6.16
N MET A 59 37.08 30.25 4.93
CA MET A 59 36.56 29.52 3.77
C MET A 59 36.63 28.00 3.95
N GLU A 60 37.74 27.47 4.47
CA GLU A 60 37.88 26.04 4.77
C GLU A 60 36.87 25.58 5.84
N ASN A 61 36.67 26.40 6.88
CA ASN A 61 35.68 26.10 7.92
C ASN A 61 34.25 26.10 7.34
N HIS A 62 33.92 27.08 6.49
CA HIS A 62 32.64 27.14 5.80
C HIS A 62 32.42 25.95 4.88
N GLN A 63 33.44 25.56 4.12
CA GLN A 63 33.40 24.37 3.27
C GLN A 63 33.07 23.12 4.08
N ARG A 64 33.79 22.90 5.20
CA ARG A 64 33.51 21.76 6.09
C ARG A 64 32.08 21.79 6.64
N ARG A 65 31.59 22.96 7.07
CA ARG A 65 30.21 23.10 7.57
C ARG A 65 29.17 22.81 6.49
N ILE A 66 29.44 23.19 5.24
CA ILE A 66 28.57 22.89 4.10
C ILE A 66 28.52 21.38 3.85
N GLU A 67 29.66 20.70 3.89
CA GLU A 67 29.74 19.25 3.74
C GLU A 67 28.96 18.51 4.85
N GLU A 68 29.18 18.89 6.11
CA GLU A 68 28.42 18.32 7.24
C GLU A 68 26.91 18.57 7.11
N ALA A 69 26.50 19.77 6.68
CA ALA A 69 25.10 20.09 6.44
C ALA A 69 24.52 19.24 5.31
N ARG A 70 25.27 19.03 4.23
CA ARG A 70 24.88 18.17 3.11
C ARG A 70 24.67 16.73 3.56
N ASP A 71 25.58 16.19 4.36
CA ASP A 71 25.46 14.82 4.87
C ASP A 71 24.24 14.65 5.77
N ARG A 72 23.95 15.65 6.62
CA ARG A 72 22.73 15.66 7.45
C ARG A 72 21.46 15.69 6.59
N VAL A 73 21.44 16.51 5.54
CA VAL A 73 20.31 16.59 4.60
C VAL A 73 20.11 15.24 3.89
N ASN A 74 21.19 14.63 3.41
CA ASN A 74 21.12 13.32 2.75
C ASN A 74 20.59 12.24 3.70
N ALA A 75 21.05 12.21 4.95
CA ALA A 75 20.57 11.27 5.96
C ALA A 75 19.08 11.49 6.27
N ALA A 76 18.65 12.75 6.42
CA ALA A 76 17.25 13.09 6.65
C ALA A 76 16.37 12.71 5.45
N GLN A 77 16.85 12.90 4.22
CA GLN A 77 16.15 12.51 3.00
C GLN A 77 15.98 10.99 2.91
N TYR A 78 17.00 10.22 3.26
CA TYR A 78 16.93 8.77 3.31
C TYR A 78 15.91 8.29 4.36
N GLN A 79 15.92 8.91 5.56
CA GLN A 79 14.93 8.62 6.59
C GLN A 79 13.50 8.95 6.14
N LEU A 80 13.31 10.07 5.44
CA LEU A 80 12.01 10.47 4.91
C LEU A 80 11.49 9.47 3.86
N GLN A 81 12.35 8.99 2.96
CA GLN A 81 11.99 7.96 1.99
C GLN A 81 11.56 6.67 2.67
N ASN A 82 12.31 6.20 3.67
CA ASN A 82 11.97 4.99 4.42
C ASN A 82 10.64 5.15 5.18
N ALA A 83 10.44 6.30 5.83
CA ALA A 83 9.19 6.61 6.52
C ALA A 83 8.00 6.64 5.53
N HIS A 84 8.18 7.23 4.34
CA HIS A 84 7.17 7.25 3.31
C HIS A 84 6.81 5.84 2.82
N SER A 85 7.81 4.98 2.56
CA SER A 85 7.57 3.58 2.19
C SER A 85 6.84 2.80 3.28
N ALA A 86 7.21 3.00 4.55
CA ALA A 86 6.52 2.38 5.68
C ALA A 86 5.05 2.85 5.79
N LEU A 87 4.80 4.14 5.60
CA LEU A 87 3.44 4.69 5.57
C LEU A 87 2.60 4.08 4.44
N MET A 88 3.16 3.92 3.24
CA MET A 88 2.46 3.27 2.13
C MET A 88 2.12 1.81 2.43
N GLN A 89 3.00 1.07 3.11
CA GLN A 89 2.70 -0.29 3.57
C GLN A 89 1.54 -0.32 4.56
N VAL A 90 1.54 0.57 5.55
CA VAL A 90 0.45 0.68 6.54
C VAL A 90 -0.87 1.04 5.87
N VAL A 91 -0.87 1.97 4.92
CA VAL A 91 -2.09 2.35 4.17
C VAL A 91 -2.63 1.15 3.38
N ASN A 92 -1.77 0.39 2.73
CA ASN A 92 -2.18 -0.81 1.99
C ASN A 92 -2.77 -1.89 2.92
N GLN A 93 -2.12 -2.14 4.06
CA GLN A 93 -2.65 -3.06 5.07
C GLN A 93 -4.00 -2.60 5.63
N GLN A 94 -4.17 -1.29 5.87
CA GLN A 94 -5.43 -0.73 6.33
C GLN A 94 -6.55 -0.93 5.30
N ASN A 95 -6.26 -0.75 4.01
CA ASN A 95 -7.22 -0.99 2.94
C ASN A 95 -7.66 -2.47 2.91
N GLU A 96 -6.71 -3.40 3.02
CA GLU A 96 -7.02 -4.83 3.07
C GLU A 96 -7.89 -5.18 4.29
N LEU A 97 -7.55 -4.66 5.48
CA LEU A 97 -8.34 -4.85 6.69
C LEU A 97 -9.76 -4.26 6.55
N ASN A 98 -9.91 -3.11 5.89
CA ASN A 98 -11.22 -2.52 5.62
C ASN A 98 -12.06 -3.41 4.70
N THR A 99 -11.47 -3.98 3.64
CA THR A 99 -12.17 -4.93 2.76
C THR A 99 -12.63 -6.16 3.53
N ARG A 100 -11.74 -6.76 4.33
CA ARG A 100 -12.08 -7.93 5.17
C ARG A 100 -13.19 -7.61 6.16
N ARG A 101 -13.16 -6.43 6.77
CA ARG A 101 -14.21 -5.96 7.68
C ARG A 101 -15.57 -5.91 6.97
N THR A 102 -15.65 -5.30 5.78
CA THR A 102 -16.91 -5.24 5.02
C THR A 102 -17.45 -6.62 4.67
N THR A 103 -16.57 -7.56 4.30
CA THR A 103 -16.97 -8.95 4.06
C THR A 103 -17.54 -9.62 5.32
N ILE A 104 -16.89 -9.45 6.46
CA ILE A 104 -17.38 -10.00 7.74
C ILE A 104 -18.71 -9.37 8.13
N GLU A 105 -18.89 -8.06 7.96
CA GLU A 105 -20.16 -7.36 8.21
C GLU A 105 -21.28 -7.91 7.32
N GLN A 106 -21.01 -8.15 6.04
CA GLN A 106 -21.96 -8.78 5.11
C GLN A 106 -22.30 -10.22 5.51
N GLN A 107 -21.30 -11.04 5.86
CA GLN A 107 -21.50 -12.41 6.31
C GLN A 107 -22.31 -12.47 7.62
N SER A 108 -22.03 -11.57 8.56
CA SER A 108 -22.79 -11.45 9.80
C SER A 108 -24.24 -11.07 9.54
N ALA A 109 -24.51 -10.14 8.63
CA ALA A 109 -25.87 -9.76 8.25
C ALA A 109 -26.62 -10.94 7.60
N ALA A 110 -25.98 -11.67 6.70
CA ALA A 110 -26.55 -12.86 6.07
C ALA A 110 -26.85 -13.96 7.10
N LEU A 111 -25.96 -14.18 8.07
CA LEU A 111 -26.15 -15.15 9.15
C LEU A 111 -27.35 -14.79 10.04
N LEU A 112 -27.48 -13.52 10.43
CA LEU A 112 -28.61 -13.03 11.23
C LEU A 112 -29.95 -13.18 10.48
N ALA A 113 -29.96 -12.91 9.17
CA ALA A 113 -31.12 -13.15 8.33
C ALA A 113 -31.49 -14.63 8.30
N GLY A 114 -30.50 -15.52 8.11
CA GLY A 114 -30.70 -16.97 8.12
C GLY A 114 -31.25 -17.49 9.46
N PHE A 115 -30.75 -16.99 10.60
CA PHE A 115 -31.29 -17.34 11.91
C PHE A 115 -32.73 -16.87 12.11
N THR A 116 -33.08 -15.71 11.55
CA THR A 116 -34.45 -15.18 11.63
C THR A 116 -35.41 -16.07 10.84
N GLU A 117 -35.02 -16.48 9.64
CA GLU A 117 -35.79 -17.42 8.81
C GLU A 117 -35.92 -18.79 9.49
N LEU A 118 -34.83 -19.33 10.04
CA LEU A 118 -34.85 -20.60 10.76
C LEU A 118 -35.79 -20.55 11.97
N ARG A 119 -35.76 -19.46 12.74
CA ARG A 119 -36.66 -19.24 13.88
C ARG A 119 -38.13 -19.22 13.44
N GLU A 120 -38.42 -18.58 12.32
CA GLU A 120 -39.78 -18.55 11.76
C GLU A 120 -40.23 -19.96 11.35
N LYS A 121 -39.40 -20.69 10.60
CA LYS A 121 -39.69 -22.10 10.22
C LYS A 121 -39.89 -22.99 11.45
N ALA A 122 -39.08 -22.85 12.50
CA ALA A 122 -39.25 -23.61 13.74
C ALA A 122 -40.57 -23.27 14.47
N THR A 123 -41.00 -22.01 14.42
CA THR A 123 -42.29 -21.58 14.97
C THR A 123 -43.45 -22.17 14.17
N GLN A 124 -43.37 -22.13 12.83
CA GLN A 124 -44.35 -22.74 11.94
C GLN A 124 -44.43 -24.26 12.13
N LEU A 125 -43.29 -24.93 12.29
CA LEU A 125 -43.21 -26.35 12.59
C LEU A 125 -43.93 -26.70 13.89
N THR A 126 -43.71 -25.90 14.93
CA THR A 126 -44.38 -26.06 16.23
C THR A 126 -45.90 -25.93 16.12
N LEU A 127 -46.38 -24.93 15.37
CA LEU A 127 -47.81 -24.74 15.11
C LEU A 127 -48.40 -25.93 14.34
N LEU A 128 -47.75 -26.36 13.27
CA LEU A 128 -48.21 -27.50 12.47
C LEU A 128 -48.28 -28.78 13.30
N MET A 129 -47.28 -29.07 14.13
CA MET A 129 -47.28 -30.23 15.02
C MET A 129 -48.42 -30.17 16.05
N ASN A 130 -48.72 -28.99 16.59
CA ASN A 130 -49.84 -28.81 17.53
C ASN A 130 -51.20 -29.00 16.83
N ASP A 131 -51.37 -28.45 15.63
CA ASP A 131 -52.57 -28.65 14.81
C ASP A 131 -52.75 -30.13 14.48
N MET A 132 -51.67 -30.82 14.13
CA MET A 132 -51.68 -32.26 13.86
C MET A 132 -52.12 -33.05 15.09
N LYS A 133 -51.55 -32.74 16.27
CA LYS A 133 -51.86 -33.38 17.54
C LYS A 133 -53.31 -33.16 17.96
N ASN A 134 -53.81 -31.92 17.85
CA ASN A 134 -55.18 -31.57 18.21
C ASN A 134 -56.18 -32.22 17.24
N GLY A 135 -55.91 -32.16 15.93
CA GLY A 135 -56.73 -32.81 14.92
C GLY A 135 -56.82 -34.33 15.09
N ALA A 136 -55.74 -35.00 15.50
CA ALA A 136 -55.76 -36.43 15.83
C ALA A 136 -56.57 -36.74 17.12
N ARG A 137 -56.64 -35.80 18.07
CA ARG A 137 -57.39 -35.95 19.32
C ARG A 137 -58.89 -35.73 19.13
N ASP A 138 -59.26 -34.71 18.36
CA ASP A 138 -60.65 -34.25 18.20
C ASP A 138 -61.49 -35.17 17.30
N THR A 139 -60.86 -35.88 16.36
CA THR A 139 -61.58 -36.79 15.44
C THR A 139 -61.88 -38.17 16.02
N GLY A 140 -61.51 -38.48 17.27
CA GLY A 140 -61.96 -39.69 17.96
C GLY A 140 -61.73 -40.99 17.15
N ALA A 141 -60.57 -41.13 16.50
CA ALA A 141 -60.22 -42.22 15.59
C ALA A 141 -60.98 -42.30 14.25
N GLN A 142 -61.80 -41.32 13.87
CA GLN A 142 -62.21 -41.17 12.48
C GLN A 142 -61.03 -40.66 11.66
N SER A 143 -60.69 -41.42 10.62
CA SER A 143 -59.54 -41.21 9.75
C SER A 143 -59.38 -39.75 9.41
N TRP A 144 -58.19 -39.19 9.64
CA TRP A 144 -57.80 -37.96 8.98
C TRP A 144 -58.17 -38.06 7.50
N ASP A 145 -58.88 -37.05 6.99
CA ASP A 145 -59.08 -36.96 5.55
C ASP A 145 -57.72 -37.08 4.87
N LYS A 146 -57.62 -38.05 3.95
CA LYS A 146 -56.35 -38.54 3.39
C LYS A 146 -55.52 -37.39 2.82
N ASP A 147 -56.21 -36.43 2.22
CA ASP A 147 -55.63 -35.25 1.58
C ASP A 147 -55.04 -34.27 2.60
N ARG A 148 -55.74 -34.10 3.73
CA ARG A 148 -55.26 -33.30 4.84
C ARG A 148 -54.04 -33.94 5.51
N PHE A 149 -54.00 -35.27 5.58
CA PHE A 149 -52.86 -36.03 6.11
C PHE A 149 -51.64 -35.92 5.23
N ALA A 150 -51.79 -36.24 3.95
CA ALA A 150 -50.72 -36.10 2.97
C ALA A 150 -50.19 -34.66 2.95
N GLY A 151 -51.07 -33.66 2.93
CA GLY A 151 -50.68 -32.25 2.95
C GLY A 151 -49.88 -31.84 4.19
N ALA A 152 -50.24 -32.32 5.38
CA ALA A 152 -49.53 -32.00 6.62
C ALA A 152 -48.12 -32.63 6.66
N ILE A 153 -48.00 -33.90 6.27
CA ILE A 153 -46.69 -34.59 6.20
C ILE A 153 -45.78 -33.91 5.18
N LEU A 154 -46.29 -33.54 3.99
CA LEU A 154 -45.48 -32.86 2.98
C LEU A 154 -45.00 -31.48 3.43
N ARG A 155 -45.82 -30.74 4.19
CA ARG A 155 -45.38 -29.46 4.79
C ARG A 155 -44.32 -29.67 5.87
N LEU A 156 -44.41 -30.74 6.66
CA LEU A 156 -43.35 -31.13 7.60
C LEU A 156 -42.05 -31.43 6.84
N CYS A 157 -42.11 -32.25 5.79
CA CYS A 157 -40.95 -32.55 4.94
C CYS A 157 -40.33 -31.27 4.36
N GLN A 158 -41.16 -30.35 3.84
CA GLN A 158 -40.69 -29.07 3.32
C GLN A 158 -39.94 -28.23 4.38
N MET A 159 -40.43 -28.21 5.63
CA MET A 159 -39.79 -27.46 6.72
C MET A 159 -38.55 -28.17 7.28
N ALA A 160 -38.51 -29.50 7.24
CA ALA A 160 -37.39 -30.31 7.73
C ALA A 160 -36.19 -30.30 6.77
N LEU A 161 -36.41 -30.04 5.47
CA LEU A 161 -35.38 -29.87 4.46
C LEU A 161 -34.59 -28.57 4.67
N ILE A 162 -33.76 -28.57 5.71
CA ILE A 162 -32.83 -27.49 6.05
C ILE A 162 -31.46 -27.75 5.40
N ASP A 163 -31.10 -29.02 5.26
CA ASP A 163 -29.81 -29.52 4.78
C ASP A 163 -29.99 -30.94 4.21
N GLY A 164 -29.04 -31.44 3.41
CA GLY A 164 -29.14 -32.67 2.62
C GLY A 164 -29.35 -33.97 3.43
N ARG A 165 -29.18 -33.91 4.76
CA ARG A 165 -29.23 -35.07 5.68
C ARG A 165 -30.58 -35.78 5.74
N VAL A 166 -31.68 -35.12 5.39
CA VAL A 166 -33.03 -35.72 5.42
C VAL A 166 -33.62 -35.90 4.03
N CYS A 167 -32.83 -35.68 2.97
CA CYS A 167 -33.33 -35.77 1.60
C CYS A 167 -33.83 -37.18 1.25
N ASP A 168 -33.16 -38.22 1.73
CA ASP A 168 -33.47 -39.62 1.43
C ASP A 168 -34.78 -40.06 2.11
N GLU A 169 -34.95 -39.67 3.37
CA GLU A 169 -36.18 -39.90 4.14
C GLU A 169 -37.35 -39.12 3.52
N VAL A 170 -37.12 -37.87 3.14
CA VAL A 170 -38.15 -37.06 2.48
C VAL A 170 -38.52 -37.65 1.12
N GLU A 171 -37.56 -38.09 0.31
CA GLU A 171 -37.82 -38.75 -0.98
C GLU A 171 -38.65 -40.04 -0.76
N THR A 172 -38.30 -40.84 0.24
CA THR A 172 -39.04 -42.04 0.63
C THR A 172 -40.48 -41.71 1.01
N ILE A 173 -40.69 -40.73 1.89
CA ILE A 173 -42.02 -40.27 2.33
C ILE A 173 -42.84 -39.73 1.14
N THR A 174 -42.22 -38.97 0.25
CA THR A 174 -42.87 -38.39 -0.93
C THR A 174 -43.36 -39.49 -1.88
N ASN A 175 -42.55 -40.53 -2.07
CA ASN A 175 -42.88 -41.71 -2.87
C ASN A 175 -43.99 -42.54 -2.22
N GLU A 176 -43.93 -42.77 -0.90
CA GLU A 176 -44.97 -43.48 -0.16
C GLU A 176 -46.31 -42.76 -0.25
N ILE A 177 -46.34 -41.44 -0.02
CA ILE A 177 -47.56 -40.63 -0.15
C ILE A 177 -48.12 -40.72 -1.57
N SER A 178 -47.29 -40.54 -2.59
CA SER A 178 -47.70 -40.65 -4.01
C SER A 178 -48.30 -42.02 -4.32
N SER A 179 -47.63 -43.10 -3.88
CA SER A 179 -48.11 -44.47 -4.05
C SER A 179 -49.43 -44.72 -3.34
N GLY A 180 -49.67 -44.08 -2.19
CA GLY A 180 -50.90 -44.19 -1.42
C GLY A 180 -52.14 -43.74 -2.20
N TYR A 181 -51.98 -42.90 -3.23
CA TYR A 181 -53.05 -42.45 -4.14
C TYR A 181 -53.19 -43.32 -5.40
N SER A 182 -52.48 -44.43 -5.52
CA SER A 182 -52.57 -45.29 -6.71
C SER A 182 -54.02 -45.67 -7.03
N GLY A 183 -54.48 -45.39 -8.26
CA GLY A 183 -55.86 -45.65 -8.69
C GLY A 183 -56.88 -44.56 -8.31
N GLN A 184 -56.43 -43.45 -7.71
CA GLN A 184 -57.24 -42.27 -7.37
C GLN A 184 -56.59 -41.01 -7.95
N THR A 185 -57.38 -39.99 -8.25
CA THR A 185 -56.83 -38.68 -8.66
C THR A 185 -56.22 -37.99 -7.46
N VAL A 186 -54.92 -37.67 -7.51
CA VAL A 186 -54.26 -36.87 -6.48
C VAL A 186 -54.87 -35.46 -6.49
N PRO A 187 -55.33 -34.93 -5.34
CA PRO A 187 -55.81 -33.56 -5.26
C PRO A 187 -54.71 -32.57 -5.66
N GLY A 188 -55.07 -31.51 -6.38
CA GLY A 188 -54.10 -30.52 -6.87
C GLY A 188 -53.22 -29.92 -5.77
N SER A 189 -53.79 -29.66 -4.59
CA SER A 189 -53.06 -29.14 -3.43
C SER A 189 -51.97 -30.09 -2.90
N VAL A 190 -52.19 -31.40 -2.98
CA VAL A 190 -51.21 -32.43 -2.57
C VAL A 190 -50.18 -32.64 -3.67
N ALA A 191 -50.61 -32.64 -4.94
CA ALA A 191 -49.72 -32.75 -6.10
C ALA A 191 -48.70 -31.60 -6.15
N ASP A 192 -49.14 -30.36 -5.89
CA ASP A 192 -48.26 -29.18 -5.83
C ASP A 192 -47.22 -29.29 -4.72
N LEU A 193 -47.60 -29.82 -3.56
CA LEU A 193 -46.69 -30.03 -2.43
C LEU A 193 -45.68 -31.15 -2.73
N LEU A 194 -46.11 -32.27 -3.32
CA LEU A 194 -45.21 -33.34 -3.77
C LEU A 194 -44.15 -32.81 -4.74
N ALA A 195 -44.56 -32.01 -5.72
CA ALA A 195 -43.65 -31.40 -6.69
C ALA A 195 -42.67 -30.43 -6.02
N LYS A 196 -43.15 -29.55 -5.13
CA LYS A 196 -42.31 -28.60 -4.40
C LYS A 196 -41.30 -29.29 -3.51
N VAL A 197 -41.73 -30.24 -2.68
CA VAL A 197 -40.85 -30.97 -1.75
C VAL A 197 -39.81 -31.78 -2.52
N GLY A 198 -40.22 -32.47 -3.58
CA GLY A 198 -39.30 -33.25 -4.42
C GLY A 198 -38.29 -32.37 -5.17
N GLN A 199 -38.67 -31.16 -5.60
CA GLN A 199 -37.70 -30.23 -6.19
C GLN A 199 -36.71 -29.73 -5.13
N LEU A 200 -37.20 -29.32 -3.96
CA LEU A 200 -36.37 -28.80 -2.87
C LEU A 200 -35.32 -29.82 -2.40
N ALA A 201 -35.72 -31.10 -2.28
CA ALA A 201 -34.81 -32.18 -1.90
C ALA A 201 -33.71 -32.43 -2.95
N ARG A 202 -34.05 -32.35 -4.25
CA ARG A 202 -33.07 -32.50 -5.34
C ARG A 202 -32.08 -31.34 -5.39
N ASP A 203 -32.58 -30.12 -5.24
CA ASP A 203 -31.74 -28.91 -5.22
C ASP A 203 -30.73 -28.98 -4.07
N LEU A 204 -31.18 -29.29 -2.85
CA LEU A 204 -30.31 -29.46 -1.68
C LEU A 204 -29.29 -30.59 -1.85
N ARG A 205 -29.69 -31.73 -2.44
CA ARG A 205 -28.78 -32.87 -2.68
C ARG A 205 -27.67 -32.49 -3.66
N SER A 206 -27.99 -31.73 -4.71
CA SER A 206 -26.99 -31.24 -5.66
C SER A 206 -25.99 -30.25 -5.03
N LEU A 207 -26.45 -29.41 -4.11
CA LEU A 207 -25.60 -28.49 -3.34
C LEU A 207 -24.66 -29.24 -2.39
N SER A 208 -25.14 -30.30 -1.74
CA SER A 208 -24.36 -31.11 -0.80
C SER A 208 -23.27 -31.96 -1.48
N LEU A 209 -23.44 -32.33 -2.75
CA LEU A 209 -22.46 -33.13 -3.52
C LEU A 209 -21.42 -32.26 -4.25
N GLY A 210 -21.72 -30.98 -4.49
CA GLY A 210 -20.79 -30.03 -5.12
C GLY A 210 -19.84 -29.32 -4.16
N SER A 211 -19.83 -29.71 -2.88
CA SER A 211 -19.03 -29.08 -1.81
C SER A 211 -17.91 -29.98 -1.24
N GLU A 212 -17.63 -31.12 -1.91
CA GLU A 212 -16.43 -31.96 -1.67
C GLU A 212 -15.26 -31.62 -2.61
#